data_AF-A0A058ZQU0-F1
#
_entry.id   AF-A0A058ZQU0-F1
#
_cell.length_a   1.000
_cell.length_b   1.000
_cell.length_c   1.000
_cell.angle_alpha   90.00
_cell.angle_beta   90.00
_cell.angle_gamma   90.00
#
_symmetry.space_group_name_H-M   'P 1'
#
loop_
_entity.id
_entity.type
_entity.pdbx_description
1 polymer ?
#
loop_
_entity_poly.entity_id
_entity_poly.type
_entity_poly.pdbx_seq_one_letter_code
_entity_poly.pdbx_strand_id
1 'polypeptide(L)'
;MRAFLNSLICASVVALSAPAALAQETTPTEAPTPAETPAAENPLASDPTISMGTEVKNEVGQPYARETHGDWEMRCVRAPEGQKEPCQLYQLIKDTTGNPVSEINVFFIASEQGQAAGATVVTPLETLLSPQLRFAIDSGSQKRYPFAFCTPNSCMSRLGFSPEDINALKRGAKATITIVPLQAPDTEVALDVSLSGFTAGFDALIKDVTGQ
;
A
#
# COMPACT_ATOMS: atom_id res chain seq x y z
N MET A 1 49.35 -23.78 -2.44
CA MET A 1 50.10 -24.94 -2.97
C MET A 1 49.33 -26.20 -2.62
N ARG A 2 48.60 -26.76 -3.60
CA ARG A 2 48.21 -28.18 -3.79
C ARG A 2 46.97 -28.22 -4.70
N ALA A 3 47.28 -28.39 -5.98
CA ALA A 3 46.38 -28.85 -7.03
C ALA A 3 46.04 -30.33 -6.84
N PHE A 4 45.14 -30.83 -7.70
CA PHE A 4 44.84 -32.21 -8.14
C PHE A 4 43.32 -32.45 -8.04
N LEU A 5 42.59 -33.08 -8.97
CA LEU A 5 42.68 -33.40 -10.41
C LEU A 5 41.40 -34.24 -10.71
N ASN A 6 40.77 -34.06 -11.89
CA ASN A 6 40.06 -35.08 -12.70
C ASN A 6 38.82 -35.82 -12.10
N SER A 7 37.81 -36.31 -12.84
CA SER A 7 37.28 -36.26 -14.22
C SER A 7 35.98 -37.12 -14.23
N LEU A 8 35.31 -37.28 -15.39
CA LEU A 8 34.14 -38.15 -15.74
C LEU A 8 32.78 -37.42 -15.74
N ILE A 9 32.26 -36.93 -16.88
CA ILE A 9 31.63 -37.61 -18.03
C ILE A 9 30.29 -38.28 -17.67
N CYS A 10 29.19 -37.70 -18.16
CA CYS A 10 28.01 -38.43 -18.63
C CYS A 10 27.31 -37.58 -19.71
N ALA A 11 27.44 -38.03 -20.96
CA ALA A 11 26.76 -37.50 -22.13
C ALA A 11 25.41 -38.20 -22.30
N SER A 12 24.36 -37.44 -22.60
CA SER A 12 23.06 -37.98 -23.02
C SER A 12 22.55 -37.17 -24.22
N VAL A 13 22.60 -37.82 -25.38
CA VAL A 13 22.11 -37.39 -26.69
C VAL A 13 20.75 -38.05 -26.94
N VAL A 14 19.69 -37.29 -27.25
CA VAL A 14 18.45 -37.76 -27.93
C VAL A 14 17.83 -36.52 -28.62
N ALA A 15 18.08 -36.29 -29.91
CA ALA A 15 17.41 -36.80 -31.12
C ALA A 15 16.39 -35.78 -31.69
N LEU A 16 16.80 -35.17 -32.80
CA LEU A 16 16.06 -34.30 -33.71
C LEU A 16 15.16 -35.16 -34.61
N SER A 17 13.90 -34.77 -34.81
CA SER A 17 13.11 -35.23 -35.96
C SER A 17 12.17 -34.13 -36.44
N ALA A 18 12.52 -33.54 -37.59
CA ALA A 18 11.64 -32.71 -38.41
C ALA A 18 11.05 -33.58 -39.54
N PRO A 19 9.76 -33.42 -39.89
CA PRO A 19 9.25 -33.87 -41.18
C PRO A 19 9.24 -32.72 -42.20
N ALA A 20 9.56 -33.09 -43.44
CA ALA A 20 9.58 -32.27 -44.62
C ALA A 20 8.18 -31.86 -45.10
N ALA A 21 8.18 -30.81 -45.92
CA ALA A 21 7.06 -30.15 -46.54
C ALA A 21 6.19 -31.04 -47.47
N LEU A 22 4.89 -30.73 -47.50
CA LEU A 22 4.04 -30.86 -48.68
C LEU A 22 3.37 -29.51 -48.92
N ALA A 23 3.63 -28.93 -50.09
CA ALA A 23 2.87 -27.84 -50.65
C ALA A 23 1.53 -28.40 -51.16
N GLN A 24 0.42 -27.79 -50.79
CA GLN A 24 -0.88 -28.01 -51.43
C GLN A 24 -1.55 -26.66 -51.69
N GLU A 25 -2.07 -26.56 -52.91
CA GLU A 25 -2.68 -25.38 -53.51
C GLU A 25 -3.81 -24.79 -52.66
N THR A 26 -3.85 -23.47 -52.65
CA THR A 26 -4.97 -22.65 -52.21
C THR A 26 -6.19 -22.86 -53.12
N THR A 27 -7.24 -23.47 -52.57
CA THR A 27 -8.61 -23.33 -53.07
C THR A 27 -9.37 -22.41 -52.12
N PRO A 28 -10.05 -21.35 -52.59
CA PRO A 28 -10.85 -20.51 -51.72
C PRO A 28 -12.14 -21.24 -51.36
N THR A 29 -12.26 -21.65 -50.10
CA THR A 29 -13.52 -22.15 -49.52
C THR A 29 -14.17 -21.03 -48.71
N GLU A 30 -15.38 -20.72 -49.15
CA GLU A 30 -16.40 -19.85 -48.58
C GLU A 30 -16.50 -19.96 -47.04
N ALA A 31 -16.49 -18.81 -46.36
CA ALA A 31 -16.63 -18.74 -44.90
C ALA A 31 -18.03 -19.19 -44.47
N PRO A 32 -18.18 -20.13 -43.52
CA PRO A 32 -19.48 -20.46 -42.97
C PRO A 32 -19.91 -19.35 -41.99
N THR A 33 -21.17 -18.93 -42.10
CA THR A 33 -21.88 -18.09 -41.15
C THR A 33 -21.74 -18.62 -39.72
N PRO A 34 -21.40 -17.80 -38.71
CA PRO A 34 -21.36 -18.25 -37.31
C PRO A 34 -22.72 -18.75 -36.85
N ALA A 35 -22.80 -20.02 -36.47
CA ALA A 35 -23.92 -20.57 -35.73
C ALA A 35 -23.86 -20.06 -34.28
N GLU A 36 -24.98 -19.55 -33.77
CA GLU A 36 -25.17 -19.19 -32.36
C GLU A 36 -24.98 -20.44 -31.49
N THR A 37 -23.99 -20.39 -30.59
CA THR A 37 -23.81 -21.39 -29.53
C THR A 37 -24.83 -21.09 -28.43
N PRO A 38 -25.69 -22.04 -28.01
CA PRO A 38 -26.58 -21.83 -26.87
C PRO A 38 -25.76 -21.49 -25.63
N ALA A 39 -26.14 -20.41 -24.95
CA ALA A 39 -25.56 -20.03 -23.67
C ALA A 39 -25.62 -21.22 -22.70
N ALA A 40 -24.46 -21.63 -22.18
CA ALA A 40 -24.39 -22.65 -21.14
C ALA A 40 -25.18 -22.15 -19.92
N GLU A 41 -26.25 -22.88 -19.57
CA GLU A 41 -26.99 -22.64 -18.33
C GLU A 41 -26.03 -22.86 -17.16
N ASN A 42 -25.71 -21.79 -16.43
CA ASN A 42 -24.88 -21.86 -15.24
C ASN A 42 -25.71 -22.50 -14.11
N PRO A 43 -25.40 -23.73 -13.65
CA PRO A 43 -26.23 -24.45 -12.68
C PRO A 43 -26.31 -23.74 -11.32
N LEU A 44 -25.34 -22.86 -11.02
CA LEU A 44 -25.28 -22.09 -9.79
C LEU A 44 -26.32 -20.95 -9.73
N ALA A 45 -26.82 -20.49 -10.87
CA ALA A 45 -27.80 -19.40 -10.93
C ALA A 45 -29.25 -19.88 -10.67
N SER A 46 -29.48 -21.19 -10.64
CA SER A 46 -30.80 -21.81 -10.48
C SER A 46 -31.04 -22.43 -9.09
N ASP A 47 -30.03 -22.42 -8.21
CA ASP A 47 -30.17 -22.86 -6.82
C ASP A 47 -30.66 -21.70 -5.93
N PRO A 48 -31.90 -21.73 -5.41
CA PRO A 48 -32.46 -20.66 -4.59
C PRO A 48 -31.79 -20.52 -3.21
N THR A 49 -30.89 -21.43 -2.84
CA THR A 49 -30.14 -21.39 -1.58
C THR A 49 -28.80 -20.66 -1.69
N ILE A 50 -28.33 -20.37 -2.91
CA ILE A 50 -27.07 -19.68 -3.15
C ILE A 50 -27.36 -18.22 -3.52
N SER A 51 -27.06 -17.31 -2.60
CA SER A 51 -27.11 -15.87 -2.88
C SER A 51 -26.01 -15.47 -3.84
N MET A 52 -26.35 -14.78 -4.94
CA MET A 52 -25.37 -14.21 -5.87
C MET A 52 -24.71 -12.93 -5.34
N GLY A 53 -25.03 -12.56 -4.09
CA GLY A 53 -24.62 -11.30 -3.48
C GLY A 53 -25.40 -10.11 -4.05
N THR A 54 -25.37 -9.03 -3.29
CA THR A 54 -25.84 -7.71 -3.75
C THR A 54 -24.65 -6.77 -3.65
N GLU A 55 -24.46 -5.92 -4.66
CA GLU A 55 -23.37 -4.94 -4.65
C GLU A 55 -23.57 -3.97 -3.47
N VAL A 56 -22.61 -3.95 -2.54
CA VAL A 56 -22.56 -2.96 -1.46
C VAL A 56 -21.86 -1.72 -2.01
N LYS A 57 -22.63 -0.66 -2.29
CA LYS A 57 -22.06 0.65 -2.61
C LYS A 57 -21.53 1.28 -1.32
N ASN A 58 -20.33 1.87 -1.38
CA ASN A 58 -19.77 2.60 -0.25
C ASN A 58 -20.72 3.73 0.17
N GLU A 59 -21.26 3.61 1.38
CA GLU A 59 -22.21 4.58 1.94
C GLU A 59 -21.50 5.84 2.43
N VAL A 60 -22.24 6.95 2.54
CA VAL A 60 -21.75 8.19 3.15
C VAL A 60 -21.17 7.90 4.53
N GLY A 61 -19.97 8.42 4.80
CA GLY A 61 -19.22 8.20 6.04
C GLY A 61 -18.26 7.02 6.01
N GLN A 62 -18.29 6.16 4.98
CA GLN A 62 -17.36 5.04 4.86
C GLN A 62 -16.02 5.48 4.23
N PRO A 63 -14.87 5.07 4.80
CA PRO A 63 -13.58 5.28 4.18
C PRO A 63 -13.38 4.35 2.97
N TYR A 64 -12.68 4.82 1.95
CA TYR A 64 -12.26 4.01 0.81
C TYR A 64 -10.91 4.48 0.27
N ALA A 65 -10.14 3.56 -0.32
CA ALA A 65 -8.92 3.93 -1.05
C ALA A 65 -9.32 4.50 -2.42
N ARG A 66 -9.01 5.79 -2.65
CA ARG A 66 -9.27 6.46 -3.93
C ARG A 66 -8.14 6.22 -4.92
N GLU A 67 -6.90 6.33 -4.44
CA GLU A 67 -5.69 6.13 -5.24
C GLU A 67 -4.61 5.44 -4.42
N THR A 68 -3.67 4.78 -5.10
CA THR A 68 -2.50 4.15 -4.48
C THR A 68 -1.24 4.63 -5.18
N HIS A 69 -0.26 5.07 -4.40
CA HIS A 69 1.00 5.65 -4.82
C HIS A 69 2.14 4.93 -4.12
N GLY A 70 2.73 3.93 -4.78
CA GLY A 70 3.74 3.06 -4.14
C GLY A 70 3.15 2.37 -2.91
N ASP A 71 3.76 2.61 -1.75
CA ASP A 71 3.31 2.03 -0.48
C ASP A 71 2.26 2.88 0.25
N TRP A 72 1.82 3.99 -0.35
CA TRP A 72 0.85 4.91 0.23
C TRP A 72 -0.52 4.80 -0.44
N GLU A 73 -1.58 4.81 0.36
CA GLU A 73 -2.96 4.91 -0.13
C GLU A 73 -3.51 6.32 0.15
N MET A 74 -4.08 6.97 -0.85
CA MET A 74 -4.95 8.11 -0.60
C MET A 74 -6.33 7.59 -0.23
N ARG A 75 -6.67 7.68 1.06
CA ARG A 75 -7.96 7.26 1.60
C ARG A 75 -8.87 8.46 1.80
N CYS A 76 -10.10 8.35 1.32
CA CYS A 76 -11.11 9.39 1.41
C CYS A 76 -12.34 8.85 2.14
N VAL A 77 -13.12 9.74 2.75
CA VAL A 77 -14.42 9.39 3.35
C VAL A 77 -15.53 9.85 2.42
N ARG A 78 -16.45 8.94 2.08
CA ARG A 78 -17.62 9.29 1.24
C ARG A 78 -18.43 10.41 1.90
N ALA A 79 -18.67 11.47 1.14
CA ALA A 79 -19.48 12.61 1.55
C ALA A 79 -20.84 12.59 0.83
N PRO A 80 -21.86 13.31 1.33
CA PRO A 80 -23.09 13.52 0.57
C PRO A 80 -22.83 14.13 -0.81
N GLU A 81 -23.75 13.89 -1.75
CA GLU A 81 -23.63 14.42 -3.11
C GLU A 81 -23.42 15.94 -3.12
N GLY A 82 -22.49 16.41 -3.97
CA GLY A 82 -22.12 17.82 -4.07
C GLY A 82 -21.19 18.34 -2.96
N GLN A 83 -20.81 17.51 -1.98
CA GLN A 83 -19.81 17.86 -0.97
C GLN A 83 -18.44 17.27 -1.29
N LYS A 84 -17.39 17.97 -0.85
CA LYS A 84 -16.03 17.50 -0.99
C LYS A 84 -15.74 16.39 0.02
N GLU A 85 -15.23 15.27 -0.47
CA GLU A 85 -14.79 14.16 0.37
C GLU A 85 -13.45 14.52 1.03
N PRO A 86 -13.32 14.43 2.36
CA PRO A 86 -12.04 14.62 3.02
C PRO A 86 -11.13 13.41 2.75
N CYS A 87 -9.91 13.69 2.32
CA CYS A 87 -8.89 12.69 2.01
C CYS A 87 -7.65 12.85 2.90
N GLN A 88 -6.92 11.75 3.08
CA GLN A 88 -5.63 11.68 3.75
C GLN A 88 -4.77 10.60 3.11
N LEU A 89 -3.46 10.72 3.24
CA LEU A 89 -2.54 9.64 2.93
C LEU A 89 -2.45 8.66 4.08
N TYR A 90 -2.38 7.38 3.75
CA TYR A 90 -2.37 6.27 4.70
C TYR A 90 -1.23 5.31 4.37
N GLN A 91 -0.57 4.81 5.41
CA GLN A 91 0.27 3.62 5.32
C GLN A 91 0.10 2.75 6.56
N LEU A 92 -0.12 1.45 6.33
CA LEU A 92 -0.08 0.42 7.36
C LEU A 92 1.37 0.01 7.60
N ILE A 93 1.82 0.13 8.83
CA ILE A 93 3.20 -0.14 9.23
C ILE A 93 3.28 -1.54 9.82
N LYS A 94 4.22 -2.31 9.29
CA LYS A 94 4.43 -3.71 9.67
C LYS A 94 5.75 -3.90 10.39
N ASP A 95 5.83 -4.90 11.24
CA ASP A 95 7.11 -5.36 11.79
C ASP A 95 7.93 -6.16 10.76
N THR A 96 9.14 -6.56 11.15
CA THR A 96 10.07 -7.35 10.32
C THR A 96 9.53 -8.72 9.92
N THR A 97 8.48 -9.22 10.58
CA THR A 97 7.80 -10.49 10.25
C THR A 97 6.52 -10.29 9.44
N GLY A 98 6.17 -9.03 9.12
CA GLY A 98 5.03 -8.67 8.30
C GLY A 98 3.72 -8.47 9.07
N ASN A 99 3.73 -8.48 10.41
CA ASN A 99 2.52 -8.23 11.20
C ASN A 99 2.20 -6.74 11.25
N PRO A 100 0.91 -6.34 11.15
CA PRO A 100 0.52 -4.94 11.34
C PRO A 100 0.75 -4.52 12.80
N VAL A 101 1.48 -3.42 13.00
CA VAL A 101 1.79 -2.89 14.34
C VAL A 101 1.23 -1.49 14.53
N SER A 102 1.34 -0.64 13.52
CA SER A 102 0.99 0.78 13.61
C SER A 102 0.48 1.28 12.27
N GLU A 103 -0.03 2.49 12.23
CA GLU A 103 -0.37 3.18 10.99
C GLU A 103 -0.08 4.67 11.11
N ILE A 104 0.20 5.29 9.97
CA ILE A 104 0.37 6.73 9.85
C ILE A 104 -0.63 7.28 8.84
N ASN A 105 -1.32 8.34 9.25
CA ASN A 105 -2.30 9.07 8.46
C ASN A 105 -1.79 10.51 8.28
N VAL A 106 -1.48 10.94 7.07
CA VAL A 106 -0.94 12.28 6.76
C VAL A 106 -2.01 13.12 6.07
N PHE A 107 -2.23 14.33 6.55
CA PHE A 107 -3.20 15.28 5.99
C PHE A 107 -2.52 16.62 5.66
N PHE A 108 -2.89 17.19 4.53
CA PHE A 108 -2.38 18.49 4.09
C PHE A 108 -3.01 19.62 4.90
N ILE A 109 -2.20 20.60 5.30
CA ILE A 109 -2.64 21.84 5.92
C ILE A 109 -2.21 22.99 5.02
N ALA A 110 -3.18 23.66 4.40
CA ALA A 110 -2.90 24.90 3.69
C ALA A 110 -2.39 25.95 4.69
N SER A 111 -1.22 26.52 4.43
CA SER A 111 -0.65 27.58 5.26
C SER A 111 -0.12 28.73 4.40
N GLU A 112 -0.15 29.94 4.95
CA GLU A 112 0.40 31.15 4.31
C GLU A 112 1.91 31.02 4.01
N GLN A 113 2.62 30.16 4.75
CA GLN A 113 4.08 29.98 4.69
C GLN A 113 4.50 28.83 3.74
N GLY A 114 3.55 28.20 3.04
CA GLY A 114 3.79 27.09 2.12
C GLY A 114 3.09 25.80 2.53
N GLN A 115 3.57 24.68 2.00
CA GLN A 115 2.96 23.37 2.25
C GLN A 115 3.36 22.85 3.63
N ALA A 116 2.42 22.85 4.57
CA ALA A 116 2.55 22.16 5.85
C ALA A 116 1.68 20.90 5.84
N ALA A 117 2.00 19.96 6.72
CA ALA A 117 1.13 18.81 6.95
C ALA A 117 1.05 18.48 8.44
N GLY A 118 -0.06 17.85 8.80
CA GLY A 118 -0.15 17.11 10.04
C GLY A 118 -0.14 15.62 9.76
N ALA A 119 0.18 14.83 10.78
CA ALA A 119 -0.05 13.40 10.73
C ALA A 119 -0.58 12.86 12.06
N THR A 120 -1.34 11.79 11.99
CA THR A 120 -1.74 10.99 13.14
C THR A 120 -1.06 9.64 13.04
N VAL A 121 -0.24 9.31 14.04
CA VAL A 121 0.31 7.97 14.20
C VAL A 121 -0.50 7.24 15.25
N VAL A 122 -0.99 6.06 14.90
CA VAL A 122 -1.78 5.19 15.78
C VAL A 122 -0.88 4.05 16.25
N THR A 123 -0.66 3.95 17.56
CA THR A 123 0.18 2.91 18.18
C THR A 123 -0.70 1.86 18.86
N PRO A 124 -0.19 0.62 19.02
CA PRO A 124 -0.93 -0.41 19.72
C PRO A 124 -1.06 -0.07 21.21
N LEU A 125 -1.96 -0.78 21.89
CA LEU A 125 -2.00 -0.80 23.35
C LEU A 125 -0.68 -1.33 23.92
N GLU A 126 -0.48 -1.14 25.23
CA GLU A 126 0.78 -1.46 25.91
C GLU A 126 1.99 -0.70 25.34
N THR A 127 1.77 0.45 24.71
CA THR A 127 2.83 1.41 24.42
C THR A 127 3.06 2.31 25.65
N LEU A 128 4.29 2.39 26.15
CA LEU A 128 4.68 3.29 27.22
C LEU A 128 4.67 4.74 26.71
N LEU A 129 3.85 5.59 27.34
CA LEU A 129 3.59 6.95 26.83
C LEU A 129 4.65 7.99 27.25
N SER A 130 5.31 7.80 28.39
CA SER A 130 6.25 8.79 28.94
C SER A 130 7.50 9.05 28.08
N PRO A 131 8.08 8.08 27.34
CA PRO A 131 9.15 8.34 26.38
C PRO A 131 8.70 9.13 25.14
N GLN A 132 7.39 9.27 24.94
CA GLN A 132 6.76 9.87 23.75
C GLN A 132 7.04 9.06 22.47
N LEU A 133 6.24 9.30 21.43
CA LEU A 133 6.52 8.75 20.12
C LEU A 133 7.73 9.47 19.52
N ARG A 134 8.61 8.75 18.84
CA ARG A 134 9.73 9.34 18.12
C ARG A 134 9.62 9.11 16.64
N PHE A 135 10.00 10.11 15.86
CA PHE A 135 9.98 10.08 14.41
C PHE A 135 11.28 10.64 13.83
N ALA A 136 11.85 9.93 12.86
CA ALA A 136 13.03 10.34 12.11
C ALA A 136 12.84 10.05 10.62
N ILE A 137 13.50 10.83 9.76
CA ILE A 137 13.53 10.63 8.30
C ILE A 137 14.96 10.26 7.94
N ASP A 138 15.14 9.09 7.32
CA ASP A 138 16.44 8.47 7.04
C ASP A 138 17.39 8.53 8.27
N SER A 139 18.60 9.08 8.10
CA SER A 139 19.56 9.32 9.17
C SER A 139 19.45 10.72 9.80
N GLY A 140 18.33 11.40 9.59
CA GLY A 140 18.06 12.72 10.13
C GLY A 140 17.83 12.73 11.65
N SER A 141 17.71 13.93 12.22
CA SER A 141 17.46 14.08 13.66
C SER A 141 16.12 13.51 14.05
N GLN A 142 16.12 12.74 15.14
CA GLN A 142 14.92 12.16 15.73
C GLN A 142 14.17 13.21 16.57
N LYS A 143 12.89 13.44 16.26
CA LYS A 143 11.99 14.34 16.99
C LYS A 143 11.07 13.54 17.92
N ARG A 144 10.71 14.11 19.07
CA ARG A 144 9.74 13.53 20.03
C ARG A 144 8.38 14.19 19.87
N TYR A 145 7.32 13.39 19.93
CA TYR A 145 5.93 13.82 19.80
C TYR A 145 5.09 13.20 20.92
N PRO A 146 4.47 14.01 21.80
CA PRO A 146 3.66 13.49 22.87
C PRO A 146 2.44 12.73 22.34
N PHE A 147 1.96 11.77 23.12
CA PHE A 147 0.66 11.16 22.87
C PHE A 147 -0.44 12.17 23.21
N ALA A 148 -1.37 12.36 22.28
CA ALA A 148 -2.44 13.34 22.43
C ALA A 148 -3.63 12.74 23.21
N PHE A 149 -4.01 11.51 22.89
CA PHE A 149 -5.10 10.78 23.55
C PHE A 149 -5.03 9.29 23.21
N CYS A 150 -5.81 8.48 23.93
CA CYS A 150 -6.00 7.07 23.64
C CYS A 150 -7.49 6.73 23.55
N THR A 151 -7.80 5.70 22.77
CA THR A 151 -9.09 5.02 22.71
C THR A 151 -8.94 3.64 23.36
N PRO A 152 -10.02 2.84 23.50
CA PRO A 152 -9.92 1.50 24.06
C PRO A 152 -8.92 0.57 23.34
N ASN A 153 -8.60 0.85 22.08
CA ASN A 153 -7.79 -0.04 21.23
C ASN A 153 -6.45 0.56 20.76
N SER A 154 -6.19 1.84 21.02
CA SER A 154 -5.02 2.51 20.46
C SER A 154 -4.67 3.81 21.17
N CYS A 155 -3.40 4.23 21.09
CA CYS A 155 -2.98 5.58 21.48
C CYS A 155 -2.50 6.35 20.24
N MET A 156 -2.77 7.66 20.20
CA MET A 156 -2.45 8.49 19.05
C MET A 156 -1.50 9.62 19.38
N SER A 157 -0.49 9.81 18.53
CA SER A 157 0.34 11.01 18.52
C SER A 157 0.01 11.86 17.29
N ARG A 158 -0.03 13.18 17.47
CA ARG A 158 -0.26 14.16 16.39
C ARG A 158 1.05 14.85 16.07
N LEU A 159 1.54 14.63 14.86
CA LEU A 159 2.78 15.20 14.34
C LEU A 159 2.45 16.45 13.52
N GLY A 160 3.33 17.45 13.61
CA GLY A 160 3.38 18.57 12.67
C GLY A 160 4.64 18.45 11.82
N PHE A 161 4.48 18.70 10.53
CA PHE A 161 5.57 18.72 9.55
C PHE A 161 5.68 20.13 8.95
N SER A 162 6.86 20.72 9.11
CA SER A 162 7.23 21.97 8.44
C SER A 162 7.41 21.73 6.93
N PRO A 163 7.46 22.80 6.09
CA PRO A 163 7.80 22.65 4.69
C PRO A 163 9.15 21.94 4.45
N GLU A 164 10.11 22.12 5.37
CA GLU A 164 11.40 21.43 5.33
C GLU A 164 11.26 19.93 5.61
N ASP A 165 10.43 19.54 6.57
CA ASP A 165 10.11 18.14 6.86
C ASP A 165 9.43 17.47 5.67
N ILE A 166 8.47 18.14 5.02
CA ILE A 166 7.81 17.64 3.82
C ILE A 166 8.81 17.42 2.70
N ASN A 167 9.72 18.37 2.47
CA ASN A 167 10.78 18.22 1.49
C ASN A 167 11.74 17.07 1.82
N ALA A 168 12.01 16.82 3.10
CA ALA A 168 12.78 15.66 3.54
C ALA A 168 12.02 14.36 3.29
N LEU A 169 10.73 14.28 3.63
CA LEU A 169 9.88 13.11 3.34
C LEU A 169 9.79 12.81 1.85
N LYS A 170 9.69 13.83 1.00
CA LYS A 170 9.64 13.69 -0.47
C LYS A 170 10.95 13.15 -1.08
N ARG A 171 12.10 13.45 -0.47
CA ARG A 171 13.42 13.02 -0.95
C ARG A 171 13.92 11.75 -0.28
N GLY A 172 13.40 11.43 0.90
CA GLY A 172 13.89 10.34 1.72
C GLY A 172 13.46 8.98 1.19
N ALA A 173 14.14 7.94 1.68
CA ALA A 173 13.80 6.56 1.36
C ALA A 173 12.86 5.96 2.41
N LYS A 174 13.07 6.34 3.67
CA LYS A 174 12.39 5.75 4.82
C LYS A 174 12.20 6.76 5.94
N ALA A 175 11.10 6.65 6.67
CA ALA A 175 10.98 7.23 8.00
C ALA A 175 10.91 6.13 9.06
N THR A 176 11.27 6.44 10.30
CA THR A 176 11.23 5.48 11.41
C THR A 176 10.39 6.04 12.53
N ILE A 177 9.36 5.29 12.92
CA ILE A 177 8.58 5.51 14.14
C ILE A 177 9.21 4.64 15.24
N THR A 178 9.57 5.25 16.36
CA THR A 178 10.07 4.48 17.52
C THR A 178 9.10 4.62 18.68
N ILE A 179 8.70 3.46 19.22
CA ILE A 179 7.86 3.33 20.41
C ILE A 179 8.57 2.49 21.48
N VAL A 180 8.11 2.56 22.72
CA VAL A 180 8.64 1.78 23.85
C VAL A 180 7.51 0.92 24.41
N PRO A 181 7.65 -0.41 24.52
CA PRO A 181 6.64 -1.26 25.15
C PRO A 181 6.52 -0.99 26.66
N LEU A 182 5.30 -0.99 27.18
CA LEU A 182 5.00 -0.83 28.61
C LEU A 182 5.61 -1.94 29.46
N GLN A 183 5.60 -3.17 28.95
CA GLN A 183 6.15 -4.35 29.64
C GLN A 183 7.68 -4.42 29.57
N ALA A 184 8.32 -3.63 28.69
CA ALA A 184 9.77 -3.62 28.48
C ALA A 184 10.27 -2.17 28.31
N PRO A 185 10.28 -1.36 29.39
CA PRO A 185 10.56 0.08 29.33
C PRO A 185 12.00 0.42 28.88
N ASP A 186 12.91 -0.55 28.93
CA ASP A 186 14.30 -0.40 28.48
C ASP A 186 14.52 -0.84 27.02
N THR A 187 13.46 -1.27 26.32
CA THR A 187 13.50 -1.75 24.93
C THR A 187 12.82 -0.76 24.00
N GLU A 188 13.47 -0.46 22.88
CA GLU A 188 12.88 0.36 21.82
C GLU A 188 12.45 -0.52 20.65
N VAL A 189 11.27 -0.23 20.09
CA VAL A 189 10.77 -0.84 18.86
C VAL A 189 10.78 0.22 17.77
N ALA A 190 11.67 0.04 16.79
CA ALA A 190 11.75 0.87 15.60
C ALA A 190 10.94 0.24 14.46
N LEU A 191 9.97 0.98 13.95
CA LEU A 191 9.06 0.59 12.89
C LEU A 191 9.34 1.44 11.66
N ASP A 192 9.56 0.77 10.53
CA ASP A 192 9.92 1.42 9.28
C ASP A 192 8.66 1.83 8.51
N VAL A 193 8.61 3.10 8.13
CA VAL A 193 7.62 3.70 7.25
C VAL A 193 8.29 3.90 5.89
N SER A 194 7.76 3.25 4.85
CA SER A 194 8.26 3.43 3.49
C SER A 194 7.94 4.84 2.99
N LEU A 195 8.90 5.51 2.36
CA LEU A 195 8.64 6.77 1.65
C LEU A 195 8.47 6.57 0.14
N SER A 196 8.48 5.31 -0.32
CA SER A 196 8.19 4.96 -1.71
C SER A 196 6.77 5.38 -2.09
N GLY A 197 6.66 6.35 -3.00
CA GLY A 197 5.39 6.90 -3.45
C GLY A 197 4.82 8.05 -2.60
N PHE A 198 5.50 8.45 -1.50
CA PHE A 198 5.05 9.55 -0.66
C PHE A 198 4.87 10.85 -1.45
N THR A 199 5.85 11.20 -2.30
CA THR A 199 5.80 12.42 -3.11
C THR A 199 4.58 12.47 -4.02
N ALA A 200 4.36 11.40 -4.79
CA ALA A 200 3.23 11.32 -5.71
C ALA A 200 1.89 11.38 -4.96
N GLY A 201 1.78 10.63 -3.86
CA GLY A 201 0.58 10.65 -3.03
C GLY A 201 0.31 12.00 -2.38
N PHE A 202 1.35 12.68 -1.88
CA PHE A 202 1.18 13.96 -1.17
C PHE A 202 0.82 15.08 -2.14
N ASP A 203 1.40 15.05 -3.35
CA ASP A 203 1.05 15.98 -4.42
C ASP A 203 -0.39 15.74 -4.91
N ALA A 204 -0.82 14.48 -5.05
CA ALA A 204 -2.22 14.14 -5.34
C ALA A 204 -3.17 14.62 -4.24
N LEU A 205 -2.79 14.47 -2.97
CA LEU A 205 -3.58 14.96 -1.83
C LEU A 205 -3.69 16.49 -1.84
N ILE A 206 -2.60 17.22 -2.13
CA ILE A 206 -2.65 18.69 -2.25
C ILE A 206 -3.60 19.11 -3.37
N LYS A 207 -3.48 18.48 -4.54
CA LYS A 207 -4.35 18.71 -5.69
C LYS A 207 -5.81 18.50 -5.31
N ASP A 208 -6.12 17.38 -4.66
CA ASP A 208 -7.47 17.09 -4.19
C ASP A 208 -7.95 18.19 -3.22
N VAL A 209 -7.19 18.53 -2.18
CA VAL A 209 -7.60 19.50 -1.14
C VAL A 209 -7.72 20.93 -1.68
N THR A 210 -6.88 21.34 -2.63
CA THR A 210 -6.88 22.70 -3.20
C THR A 210 -7.76 22.86 -4.43
N GLY A 211 -8.11 21.76 -5.10
CA GLY A 211 -8.88 21.77 -6.35
C GLY A 211 -8.08 22.21 -7.59
N GLN A 212 -6.74 22.17 -7.52
CA GLN A 212 -5.81 22.52 -8.61
C GLN A 212 -5.21 21.28 -9.27
#